data_AF-E9PQF9-F1
#
_entry.id   AF-E9PQF9-F1
#
_cell.length_a   1.000
_cell.length_b   1.000
_cell.length_c   1.000
_cell.angle_alpha   90.00
_cell.angle_beta   90.00
_cell.angle_gamma   90.00
#
_symmetry.space_group_name_H-M   'P 1'
#
loop_
_entity.id
_entity.type
_entity.pdbx_description
1 polymer ?
#
loop_
_entity_poly.entity_id
_entity_poly.type
_entity_poly.pdbx_seq_one_letter_code
_entity_poly.pdbx_strand_id
1 'polypeptide(L)'
;MSEQTPAEAGAAGAREDACRDYQSSLEDLTFNSKPHINMLTILAEENLPFAKEIVSLIEAQTAKVDENTRKSLFKLRSTWDEIFPLKKLYALDVRVNSL
;
A
#
# COMPACT_ATOMS: atom_id res chain seq x y z
N MET A 1 2.07 -28.27 24.19
CA MET A 1 1.60 -26.88 24.22
C MET A 1 2.82 -26.03 23.98
N SER A 2 3.03 -25.58 22.75
CA SER A 2 4.14 -24.66 22.47
C SER A 2 3.69 -23.28 22.91
N GLU A 3 4.34 -22.75 23.95
CA GLU A 3 4.21 -21.36 24.37
C GLU A 3 4.50 -20.45 23.17
N GLN A 4 3.44 -19.89 22.61
CA GLN A 4 3.53 -18.75 21.72
C GLN A 4 3.70 -17.51 22.59
N THR A 5 4.81 -16.81 22.35
CA THR A 5 5.17 -15.53 22.94
C THR A 5 4.02 -14.52 22.80
N PRO A 6 3.45 -13.99 23.90
CA PRO A 6 2.31 -13.07 23.84
C PRO A 6 2.64 -11.67 23.27
N ALA A 7 3.90 -11.38 22.97
CA ALA A 7 4.33 -10.09 22.42
C ALA A 7 4.13 -9.95 20.90
N GLU A 8 4.12 -11.05 20.14
CA GLU A 8 3.96 -11.00 18.67
C GLU A 8 2.49 -10.86 18.23
N ALA A 9 1.53 -11.27 19.07
CA ALA A 9 0.11 -11.20 18.75
C ALA A 9 -0.40 -9.74 18.64
N GLY A 10 0.17 -8.81 19.41
CA GLY A 10 -0.24 -7.40 19.37
C GLY A 10 0.18 -6.67 18.09
N ALA A 11 1.41 -6.91 17.61
CA ALA A 11 1.90 -6.32 16.36
C ALA A 11 1.26 -6.98 15.12
N ALA A 12 0.90 -8.26 15.23
CA ALA A 12 0.19 -9.00 14.19
C ALA A 12 -1.22 -8.48 13.93
N GLY A 13 -1.96 -8.12 14.98
CA GLY A 13 -3.27 -7.47 14.82
C GLY A 13 -3.13 -6.13 14.10
N ALA A 14 -2.23 -5.27 14.58
CA ALA A 14 -2.04 -3.92 14.02
C ALA A 14 -1.66 -3.95 12.53
N ARG A 15 -0.77 -4.86 12.10
CA ARG A 15 -0.42 -5.01 10.67
C ARG A 15 -1.62 -5.46 9.83
N GLU A 16 -2.45 -6.37 10.35
CA GLU A 16 -3.59 -6.92 9.63
C GLU A 16 -4.70 -5.90 9.49
N ASP A 17 -4.97 -5.12 10.54
CA ASP A 17 -5.91 -4.00 10.46
C ASP A 17 -5.42 -2.91 9.49
N ALA A 18 -4.14 -2.54 9.54
CA ALA A 18 -3.56 -1.58 8.61
C ALA A 18 -3.60 -2.07 7.14
N CYS A 19 -3.22 -3.33 6.91
CA CYS A 19 -3.25 -3.96 5.61
C CYS A 19 -4.69 -4.01 5.06
N ARG A 20 -5.68 -4.36 5.90
CA ARG A 20 -7.09 -4.43 5.52
C ARG A 20 -7.65 -3.06 5.16
N ASP A 21 -7.37 -2.04 5.97
CA ASP A 21 -7.84 -0.67 5.73
C ASP A 21 -7.20 -0.07 4.47
N TYR A 22 -5.90 -0.30 4.31
CA TYR A 22 -5.16 0.11 3.12
C TYR A 22 -5.70 -0.59 1.87
N GLN A 23 -5.88 -1.91 1.92
CA GLN A 23 -6.41 -2.68 0.79
C GLN A 23 -7.82 -2.20 0.42
N SER A 24 -8.71 -1.99 1.39
CA SER A 24 -10.06 -1.49 1.11
C SER A 24 -10.03 -0.12 0.42
N SER A 25 -9.20 0.80 0.91
CA SER A 25 -9.04 2.12 0.29
C SER A 25 -8.40 2.03 -1.11
N LEU A 26 -7.55 1.04 -1.33
CA LEU A 26 -6.89 0.77 -2.60
C LEU A 26 -7.85 0.16 -3.64
N GLU A 27 -8.77 -0.69 -3.21
CA GLU A 27 -9.81 -1.26 -4.07
C GLU A 27 -10.83 -0.20 -4.50
N ASP A 28 -11.13 0.77 -3.63
CA ASP A 28 -11.98 1.93 -3.95
C ASP A 28 -11.26 2.98 -4.83
N LEU A 29 -9.94 2.84 -5.05
CA LEU A 29 -9.15 3.73 -5.87
C LEU A 29 -9.46 3.55 -7.38
N THR A 30 -10.59 4.10 -7.81
CA THR A 30 -11.06 4.11 -9.20
C THR A 30 -11.03 5.54 -9.77
N PHE A 31 -11.62 5.74 -10.97
CA PHE A 31 -11.39 6.81 -11.96
C PHE A 31 -11.25 8.27 -11.49
N ASN A 32 -11.60 8.62 -10.25
CA ASN A 32 -11.37 9.95 -9.70
C ASN A 32 -11.49 10.00 -8.17
N SER A 33 -10.50 9.47 -7.46
CA SER A 33 -10.59 9.46 -6.00
C SER A 33 -9.43 10.20 -5.33
N LYS A 34 -9.37 11.51 -5.56
CA LYS A 34 -8.52 12.44 -4.79
C LYS A 34 -8.63 12.24 -3.26
N PRO A 35 -9.82 12.01 -2.67
CA PRO A 35 -9.92 11.63 -1.25
C PRO A 35 -9.25 10.29 -0.93
N HIS A 36 -9.41 9.27 -1.78
CA HIS A 36 -8.76 7.96 -1.56
C HIS A 36 -7.24 8.04 -1.73
N ILE A 37 -6.72 8.86 -2.65
CA ILE A 37 -5.27 9.11 -2.75
C ILE A 37 -4.75 9.74 -1.45
N ASN A 38 -5.41 10.79 -0.96
CA ASN A 38 -5.01 11.42 0.29
C ASN A 38 -5.09 10.44 1.45
N MET A 39 -6.17 9.65 1.54
CA MET A 39 -6.35 8.65 2.58
C MET A 39 -5.27 7.57 2.53
N LEU A 40 -4.96 7.02 1.36
CA LEU A 40 -3.88 6.05 1.16
C LEU A 40 -2.51 6.66 1.50
N THR A 41 -2.31 7.95 1.23
CA THR A 41 -1.06 8.63 1.60
C THR A 41 -0.92 8.73 3.12
N ILE A 42 -1.97 9.15 3.81
CA ILE A 42 -1.99 9.22 5.29
C ILE A 42 -1.80 7.83 5.89
N LEU A 43 -2.51 6.82 5.37
CA LEU A 43 -2.35 5.44 5.83
C LEU A 43 -0.93 4.92 5.60
N ALA A 44 -0.29 5.25 4.48
CA ALA A 44 1.09 4.86 4.23
C ALA A 44 2.09 5.54 5.18
N GLU A 45 1.85 6.81 5.52
CA GLU A 45 2.65 7.58 6.48
C GLU A 45 2.51 7.04 7.91
N GLU A 46 1.28 6.75 8.35
CA GLU A 46 1.01 6.20 9.68
C GLU A 46 1.54 4.76 9.81
N ASN A 47 1.61 4.03 8.68
CA ASN A 47 2.00 2.63 8.61
C ASN A 47 3.35 2.41 7.91
N LEU A 48 4.29 3.36 8.06
CA LEU A 48 5.69 3.21 7.63
C LEU A 48 6.36 1.88 8.02
N PRO A 49 6.19 1.32 9.25
CA PRO A 49 6.76 0.01 9.57
C PRO A 49 6.18 -1.13 8.72
N PHE A 50 4.97 -0.97 8.19
CA PHE A 50 4.28 -1.92 7.32
C PHE A 50 4.39 -1.56 5.83
N ALA A 51 5.23 -0.59 5.47
CA ALA A 51 5.43 -0.15 4.10
C ALA A 51 5.69 -1.29 3.10
N LYS A 52 6.42 -2.34 3.53
CA LYS A 52 6.70 -3.51 2.69
C LYS A 52 5.42 -4.28 2.31
N GLU A 53 4.48 -4.41 3.24
CA GLU A 53 3.20 -5.07 3.00
C GLU A 53 2.33 -4.19 2.10
N ILE A 54 2.27 -2.89 2.37
CA ILE A 54 1.54 -1.89 1.58
C ILE A 54 2.01 -1.90 0.11
N VAL A 55 3.32 -1.92 -0.11
CA VAL A 55 3.91 -2.02 -1.46
C VAL A 55 3.48 -3.31 -2.13
N SER A 56 3.50 -4.43 -1.41
CA SER A 56 3.06 -5.74 -1.93
C SER A 56 1.58 -5.75 -2.32
N LEU A 57 0.70 -5.09 -1.54
CA LEU A 57 -0.71 -4.92 -1.88
C LEU A 57 -0.89 -4.14 -3.19
N ILE A 58 -0.10 -3.08 -3.40
CA ILE A 58 -0.17 -2.26 -4.61
C ILE A 58 0.34 -3.03 -5.83
N GLU A 59 1.41 -3.82 -5.69
CA GLU A 59 1.89 -4.72 -6.74
C GLU A 59 0.80 -5.73 -7.12
N ALA A 60 0.21 -6.39 -6.12
CA ALA A 60 -0.88 -7.35 -6.34
C ALA A 60 -2.11 -6.69 -6.96
N GLN A 61 -2.49 -5.48 -6.51
CA GLN A 61 -3.60 -4.71 -7.07
C GLN A 61 -3.31 -4.32 -8.51
N THR A 62 -2.13 -3.78 -8.81
CA THR A 62 -1.71 -3.45 -10.17
C THR A 62 -1.85 -4.66 -11.10
N ALA A 63 -1.42 -5.84 -10.65
CA ALA A 63 -1.45 -7.05 -11.46
C ALA A 63 -2.88 -7.49 -11.84
N LYS A 64 -3.88 -7.19 -11.00
CA LYS A 64 -5.28 -7.62 -11.19
C LYS A 64 -6.21 -6.53 -11.74
N VAL A 65 -5.77 -5.26 -11.79
CA VAL A 65 -6.59 -4.12 -12.22
C VAL A 65 -6.23 -3.61 -13.62
N ASP A 66 -7.19 -2.97 -14.26
CA ASP A 66 -7.03 -2.36 -15.57
C ASP A 66 -6.16 -1.09 -15.57
N GLU A 67 -5.81 -0.60 -16.76
CA GLU A 67 -5.04 0.63 -16.98
C GLU A 67 -5.58 1.86 -16.21
N ASN A 68 -6.88 1.90 -15.95
CA ASN A 68 -7.51 3.00 -15.21
C ASN A 68 -7.02 3.09 -13.77
N THR A 69 -7.01 1.98 -13.04
CA THR A 69 -6.49 1.97 -11.67
C THR A 69 -4.98 2.15 -11.68
N ARG A 70 -4.27 1.63 -12.69
CA ARG A 70 -2.83 1.87 -12.85
C ARG A 70 -2.51 3.36 -12.91
N LYS A 71 -3.28 4.17 -13.65
CA LYS A 71 -3.16 5.64 -13.68
C LYS A 71 -3.38 6.28 -12.30
N SER A 72 -4.35 5.79 -11.53
CA SER A 72 -4.57 6.28 -10.16
C SER A 72 -3.40 5.93 -9.22
N LEU A 73 -2.80 4.74 -9.37
CA LEU A 73 -1.61 4.34 -8.62
C LEU A 73 -0.40 5.21 -8.96
N PHE A 74 -0.22 5.61 -10.22
CA PHE A 74 0.82 6.57 -10.59
C PHE A 74 0.64 7.92 -9.88
N LYS A 75 -0.61 8.40 -9.75
CA LYS A 75 -0.90 9.63 -8.99
C LYS A 75 -0.63 9.47 -7.49
N LEU A 76 -0.97 8.32 -6.92
CA LEU A 76 -0.64 8.00 -5.53
C LEU A 76 0.87 7.97 -5.30
N ARG A 77 1.65 7.43 -6.24
CA ARG A 77 3.12 7.45 -6.15
C ARG A 77 3.70 8.86 -6.14
N SER A 78 2.99 9.85 -6.71
CA SER A 78 3.42 11.26 -6.62
C SER A 78 3.31 11.83 -5.22
N THR A 79 2.32 11.41 -4.42
CA THR A 79 2.23 11.84 -3.00
C THR A 79 3.17 11.05 -2.11
N TRP A 80 3.55 9.85 -2.53
CA TRP A 80 4.52 9.02 -1.84
C TRP A 80 5.97 9.48 -1.96
N ASP A 81 6.30 10.42 -2.84
CA ASP A 81 7.63 11.00 -2.99
C ASP A 81 8.17 11.56 -1.65
N GLU A 82 7.27 12.13 -0.84
CA GLU A 82 7.59 12.68 0.48
C GLU A 82 7.58 11.62 1.60
N ILE A 83 6.91 10.49 1.39
CA ILE A 83 6.75 9.40 2.37
C ILE A 83 7.84 8.34 2.25
N PHE A 84 8.17 7.97 1.01
CA PHE A 84 9.09 6.89 0.69
C PHE A 84 10.25 7.38 -0.18
N PRO A 85 11.48 6.91 0.07
CA PRO A 85 12.62 7.27 -0.75
C PRO A 85 12.42 6.80 -2.19
N LEU A 86 12.78 7.67 -3.14
CA LEU A 86 12.71 7.46 -4.60
C LEU A 86 13.17 6.07 -5.06
N LYS A 87 14.23 5.52 -4.44
CA LYS A 87 14.74 4.17 -4.77
C LYS A 87 13.69 3.07 -4.58
N LYS A 88 12.85 3.16 -3.53
CA LYS A 88 11.77 2.19 -3.28
C LYS A 88 10.64 2.35 -4.29
N LEU A 89 10.25 3.60 -4.56
CA LEU A 89 9.20 3.92 -5.54
C LEU A 89 9.60 3.45 -6.93
N TYR A 90 10.85 3.68 -7.33
CA TYR A 90 11.37 3.22 -8.61
C TYR A 90 11.35 1.69 -8.72
N ALA A 91 11.75 0.97 -7.67
CA ALA A 91 11.71 -0.50 -7.68
C ALA A 91 10.27 -1.03 -7.85
N LEU A 92 9.30 -0.42 -7.16
CA LEU A 92 7.88 -0.71 -7.33
C LEU A 92 7.42 -0.40 -8.75
N ASP A 93 7.85 0.74 -9.31
CA ASP A 93 7.47 1.17 -10.64
C ASP A 93 7.93 0.20 -11.72
N VAL A 94 9.20 -0.20 -11.68
CA VAL A 94 9.76 -1.21 -12.60
C VAL A 94 8.99 -2.52 -12.53
N ARG A 95 8.66 -2.97 -11.33
CA ARG A 95 7.97 -4.25 -11.12
C ARG A 95 6.53 -4.21 -11.62
N VAL A 96 5.84 -3.09 -11.41
CA VAL A 96 4.50 -2.82 -11.91
C VAL A 96 4.48 -2.59 -13.43
N ASN A 97 5.52 -1.99 -13.99
CA ASN A 97 5.65 -1.78 -15.43
C ASN A 97 5.98 -3.08 -16.18
N SER A 98 6.55 -4.06 -15.49
CA SER A 98 6.88 -5.39 -16.03
C SER A 98 5.71 -6.39 -16.01
N LEU A 99 4.55 -6.00 -15.43
CA LEU A 99 3.32 -6.78 -15.38
C LEU A 99 2.40 -6.42 -16.54
#